data_AF-A0A9E1RND3-F1
#
_entry.id   AF-A0A9E1RND3-F1
#
_cell.length_a   1.000
_cell.length_b   1.000
_cell.length_c   1.000
_cell.angle_alpha   90.00
_cell.angle_beta   90.00
_cell.angle_gamma   90.00
#
_symmetry.space_group_name_H-M   'P 1'
#
loop_
_entity.id
_entity.type
_entity.pdbx_description
1 polymer ?
#
loop_
_entity_poly.entity_id
_entity_poly.type
_entity_poly.pdbx_seq_one_letter_code
_entity_poly.pdbx_strand_id
1 'polypeptide(L)' 'YEVSSTIVAAGLDTQQARVQTVGGDVVDSFYVQTLDGAKFTDAEAQEALRAALLEVLSARDDD' A
#
# COMPACT_ATOMS: atom_id res chain seq x y z
N TYR A 1 -1.37 -5.93 -9.20
CA TYR A 1 -0.11 -5.18 -9.36
C TYR A 1 -0.30 -3.70 -9.03
N GLU A 2 -1.46 -3.12 -9.32
CA GLU A 2 -1.73 -1.67 -9.15
C GLU A 2 -1.43 -1.15 -7.74
N VAL A 3 -1.83 -1.86 -6.68
CA VAL A 3 -1.48 -1.51 -5.28
C VAL A 3 0.02 -1.41 -5.08
N SER A 4 0.77 -2.42 -5.52
CA SER A 4 2.24 -2.44 -5.38
C SER A 4 2.90 -1.33 -6.21
N SER A 5 2.40 -1.03 -7.41
CA SER A 5 2.92 0.10 -8.20
C SER A 5 2.62 1.45 -7.57
N THR A 6 1.47 1.62 -6.93
CA THR A 6 1.13 2.86 -6.21
C THR A 6 2.06 3.09 -5.02
N ILE A 7 2.39 2.03 -4.28
CA ILE A 7 3.39 2.09 -3.19
C ILE A 7 4.76 2.56 -3.73
N VAL A 8 5.21 1.99 -4.86
CA VAL A 8 6.48 2.38 -5.49
C VAL A 8 6.43 3.82 -6.02
N ALA A 9 5.32 4.23 -6.63
CA ALA A 9 5.13 5.59 -7.12
C ALA A 9 5.18 6.64 -6.00
N ALA A 10 4.79 6.27 -4.78
CA ALA A 10 4.93 7.09 -3.58
C ALA A 10 6.36 7.14 -3.02
N GLY A 11 7.34 6.51 -3.68
CA GLY A 11 8.74 6.50 -3.25
C GLY A 11 9.01 5.57 -2.07
N LEU A 12 8.24 4.48 -1.95
CA LEU A 12 8.40 3.50 -0.89
C LEU A 12 8.95 2.17 -1.44
N ASP A 13 9.82 1.55 -0.65
CA ASP A 13 10.31 0.20 -0.87
C ASP A 13 9.50 -0.79 -0.03
N THR A 14 9.14 -1.93 -0.63
CA THR A 14 8.37 -2.99 0.04
C THR A 14 9.32 -4.03 0.60
N GLN A 15 9.46 -4.05 1.93
CA GLN A 15 10.31 -5.02 2.61
C GLN A 15 9.68 -6.41 2.63
N GLN A 16 8.36 -6.48 2.86
CA GLN A 16 7.62 -7.73 3.00
C GLN A 16 6.19 -7.54 2.51
N ALA A 17 5.69 -8.51 1.77
CA ALA A 17 4.28 -8.63 1.40
C ALA A 17 3.75 -9.97 1.91
N ARG A 18 2.56 -9.96 2.51
CA ARG A 18 1.90 -11.15 3.04
C ARG A 18 0.46 -11.18 2.62
N VAL A 19 0.01 -12.33 2.15
CA VAL A 19 -1.40 -12.63 1.93
C VAL A 19 -1.86 -13.57 3.03
N GLN A 20 -2.94 -13.23 3.71
CA GLN A 20 -3.51 -14.04 4.78
C GLN A 20 -5.03 -14.15 4.59
N THR A 21 -5.59 -15.29 4.95
CA THR A 21 -7.05 -15.45 5.02
C THR A 21 -7.47 -15.38 6.47
N VAL A 22 -8.32 -14.43 6.83
CA VAL A 22 -8.84 -14.23 8.18
C VAL A 22 -10.35 -14.44 8.14
N GLY A 23 -10.80 -15.58 8.70
CA GLY A 23 -12.19 -16.00 8.53
C GLY A 23 -12.49 -16.29 7.06
N GLY A 24 -13.40 -15.52 6.46
CA GLY A 24 -13.74 -15.60 5.03
C GLY A 24 -13.03 -14.60 4.13
N ASP A 25 -12.27 -13.66 4.72
CA ASP A 25 -11.69 -12.53 3.99
C ASP A 25 -10.23 -12.78 3.64
N VAL A 26 -9.81 -12.33 2.45
CA VAL A 26 -8.40 -12.31 2.03
C VAL A 26 -7.84 -10.92 2.33
N VAL A 27 -6.74 -10.88 3.07
CA VAL A 27 -6.06 -9.67 3.50
C VAL A 27 -4.63 -9.65 2.96
N ASP A 28 -4.33 -8.64 2.16
CA ASP A 28 -2.97 -8.31 1.75
C ASP A 28 -2.34 -7.29 2.70
N SER A 29 -1.13 -7.55 3.16
CA SER A 29 -0.36 -6.67 4.05
C SER A 29 1.01 -6.37 3.46
N PHE A 30 1.34 -5.09 3.35
CA PHE A 30 2.62 -4.60 2.85
C PHE A 30 3.36 -3.85 3.95
N TYR A 31 4.59 -4.27 4.25
CA TYR A 31 5.49 -3.58 5.16
C TYR A 31 6.48 -2.77 4.33
N VAL A 32 6.42 -1.45 4.47
CA VAL A 32 7.11 -0.51 3.59
C VAL A 32 8.00 0.42 4.39
N GLN A 33 9.05 0.90 3.74
CA GLN A 33 9.97 1.91 4.25
C GLN A 33 10.28 2.91 3.14
N THR A 34 10.86 4.05 3.49
CA THR A 34 11.40 4.98 2.48
C THR A 34 12.61 4.34 1.78
N LEU A 35 12.98 4.85 0.59
CA LEU A 35 14.08 4.27 -0.20
C LEU A 35 15.44 4.28 0.51
N ASP A 36 15.64 5.18 1.46
CA ASP A 36 16.83 5.26 2.33
C ASP A 36 16.75 4.34 3.56
N GLY A 37 15.67 3.57 3.70
CA GLY A 37 15.47 2.60 4.77
C GLY A 37 14.91 3.16 6.07
N ALA A 38 14.42 4.40 6.06
CA ALA A 38 13.78 5.02 7.21
C ALA A 38 12.28 4.69 7.28
N LYS A 39 11.69 4.97 8.45
CA LYS A 39 10.23 4.88 8.61
C LYS A 39 9.56 6.02 7.83
N PHE A 40 8.49 5.70 7.15
CA PHE A 40 7.62 6.68 6.51
C PHE A 40 6.70 7.33 7.54
N THR A 41 7.08 8.49 8.08
CA THR A 41 6.40 9.14 9.23
C THR A 41 5.74 10.48 8.91
N ASP A 42 5.87 10.98 7.70
CA ASP A 42 5.23 12.23 7.28
C ASP A 42 3.71 12.01 7.13
N ALA A 43 2.92 12.73 7.94
CA ALA A 43 1.48 12.57 7.99
C ALA A 43 0.77 13.02 6.70
N GLU A 44 1.25 14.07 6.04
CA GLU A 44 0.65 14.57 4.80
C GLU A 44 0.91 13.58 3.65
N ALA A 45 2.13 13.07 3.58
CA ALA A 45 2.49 12.04 2.60
C ALA A 45 1.74 10.71 2.86
N GLN A 46 1.51 10.35 4.13
CA GLN A 46 0.70 9.18 4.50
C GLN A 46 -0.75 9.32 4.05
N GLU A 47 -1.37 10.49 4.22
CA GLU A 47 -2.75 10.71 3.76
C GLU A 47 -2.83 10.69 2.24
N ALA A 48 -1.85 11.27 1.54
CA ALA A 48 -1.78 11.22 0.08
C ALA A 48 -1.66 9.77 -0.45
N LEU A 49 -0.79 8.96 0.16
CA LEU A 49 -0.67 7.54 -0.17
C LEU A 49 -1.98 6.78 0.11
N ARG A 50 -2.62 7.05 1.25
CA ARG A 50 -3.90 6.44 1.61
C ARG A 50 -4.98 6.75 0.57
N ALA A 51 -5.10 8.01 0.16
CA ALA A 51 -6.07 8.42 -0.86
C ALA A 51 -5.82 7.70 -2.20
N ALA A 52 -4.58 7.66 -2.67
CA ALA A 52 -4.21 6.99 -3.91
C ALA A 52 -4.46 5.47 -3.86
N LEU A 53 -4.20 4.82 -2.73
CA LEU A 53 -4.49 3.39 -2.54
C LEU A 53 -5.99 3.10 -2.56
N LEU A 54 -6.79 3.94 -1.90
CA LEU A 54 -8.25 3.80 -1.90
C LEU A 54 -8.85 4.00 -3.30
N GLU A 55 -8.33 4.95 -4.08
CA GLU A 55 -8.76 5.15 -5.46
C GLU A 55 -8.52 3.89 -6.32
N VAL A 56 -7.33 3.30 -6.23
CA VAL A 56 -7.00 2.05 -6.94
C VAL A 56 -7.88 0.89 -6.48
N LEU A 57 -8.19 0.78 -5.19
CA LEU A 57 -9.06 -0.27 -4.68
C LEU A 57 -10.50 -0.11 -5.15
N SER A 58 -11.05 1.10 -5.10
CA SER A 58 -12.41 1.39 -5.57
C SER A 58 -12.57 1.12 -7.07
N ALA A 59 -11.59 1.50 -7.89
CA ALA A 59 -11.62 1.25 -9.33
C ALA A 59 -11.68 -0.25 -9.69
N ARG A 60 -11.27 -1.14 -8.77
CA ARG A 60 -11.29 -2.59 -8.97
C ARG A 60 -12.59 -3.24 -8.51
N ASP A 61 -13.31 -2.61 -7.59
CA ASP A 61 -14.62 -3.11 -7.14
C ASP A 61 -15.72 -2.82 -8.19
N ASP A 62 -15.50 -1.84 -9.06
CA ASP A 62 -16.40 -1.46 -10.16
C ASP A 62 -16.23 -2.33 -11.44
N ASP A 63 -15.22 -3.21 -11.49
CA ASP A 63 -14.87 -4.07 -12.66
C ASP A 63 -15.29 -5.54 -12.44
#